data_AF-A0A1H2A0F3-F1
#
_entry.id   AF-A0A1H2A0F3-F1
#
_cell.length_a   1.000
_cell.length_b   1.000
_cell.length_c   1.000
_cell.angle_alpha   90.00
_cell.angle_beta   90.00
_cell.angle_gamma   90.00
#
_symmetry.space_group_name_H-M   'P 1'
#
loop_
_entity.id
_entity.type
_entity.pdbx_description
1 polymer ?
#
loop_
_entity_poly.entity_id
_entity_poly.type
_entity_poly.pdbx_seq_one_letter_code
_entity_poly.pdbx_strand_id
1 'polypeptide(L)'
;MTHPVAAYADLDEETLYAELGRHLLGDGLGISPDDGDSASDYGRRWFADRYHRLQQTVCLQPRARALLGTTGSDRIVDAAAIFELLPEAAEDPMKAALLAVLIARVGLGTFCSNVKVPG
;
A
#
# COMPACT_ATOMS: atom_id res chain seq x y z
N MET A 1 -8.07 8.40 18.83
CA MET A 1 -6.96 8.33 17.86
C MET A 1 -7.55 7.81 16.57
N THR A 2 -7.44 8.58 15.49
CA THR A 2 -7.96 8.17 14.17
C THR A 2 -6.96 7.22 13.53
N HIS A 3 -7.43 6.13 12.93
CA HIS A 3 -6.58 5.15 12.25
C HIS A 3 -5.79 5.83 11.12
N PRO A 4 -4.46 5.58 10.95
CA PRO A 4 -3.62 6.28 9.96
C PRO A 4 -4.18 6.23 8.53
N VAL A 5 -4.75 5.09 8.14
CA VAL A 5 -5.44 4.89 6.85
C VAL A 5 -6.50 5.97 6.56
N ALA A 6 -7.24 6.43 7.55
CA ALA A 6 -8.32 7.41 7.34
C ALA A 6 -7.78 8.77 6.87
N ALA A 7 -6.52 9.10 7.16
CA ALA A 7 -5.89 10.33 6.66
C ALA A 7 -5.65 10.30 5.15
N TYR A 8 -5.60 9.11 4.55
CA TYR A 8 -5.27 8.91 3.14
C TYR A 8 -6.43 8.37 2.30
N ALA A 9 -7.52 7.93 2.95
CA ALA A 9 -8.64 7.26 2.31
C ALA A 9 -9.27 8.08 1.16
N ASP A 10 -9.37 9.40 1.31
CA ASP A 10 -10.06 10.31 0.40
C ASP A 10 -9.14 10.98 -0.65
N LEU A 11 -7.82 10.81 -0.54
CA LEU A 11 -6.87 11.44 -1.48
C LEU A 11 -6.95 10.80 -2.86
N ASP A 12 -6.72 11.49 -3.97
CA ASP A 12 -6.64 10.78 -5.27
C ASP A 12 -5.39 9.90 -5.39
N GLU A 13 -5.33 9.04 -6.41
CA GLU A 13 -4.22 8.10 -6.60
C GLU A 13 -2.87 8.82 -6.83
N GLU A 14 -2.87 9.92 -7.57
CA GLU A 14 -1.67 10.72 -7.82
C GLU A 14 -1.10 11.29 -6.52
N THR A 15 -1.97 11.81 -5.67
CA THR A 15 -1.62 12.34 -4.35
C THR A 15 -1.06 11.23 -3.45
N LEU A 16 -1.66 10.03 -3.46
CA LEU A 16 -1.12 8.89 -2.69
C LEU A 16 0.30 8.51 -3.12
N TYR A 17 0.57 8.47 -4.43
CA TYR A 17 1.92 8.20 -4.91
C TYR A 17 2.88 9.34 -4.57
N ALA A 18 2.43 10.59 -4.63
CA ALA A 18 3.24 11.74 -4.24
C ALA A 18 3.59 11.74 -2.74
N GLU A 19 2.65 11.38 -1.87
CA GLU A 19 2.89 11.18 -0.43
C GLU A 19 3.88 10.04 -0.20
N LEU A 20 3.68 8.90 -0.85
CA LEU A 20 4.58 7.75 -0.75
C LEU A 20 6.00 8.11 -1.19
N GLY A 21 6.14 8.81 -2.31
CA GLY A 21 7.43 9.28 -2.79
C GLY A 21 8.11 10.24 -1.82
N ARG A 22 7.36 11.17 -1.21
CA ARG A 22 7.90 12.09 -0.19
C ARG A 22 8.42 11.35 1.05
N HIS A 23 7.69 10.36 1.54
CA HIS A 23 8.15 9.52 2.63
C HIS A 23 9.45 8.78 2.28
N LEU A 24 9.51 8.17 1.10
CA LEU A 24 10.68 7.39 0.67
C LEU A 24 11.92 8.26 0.43
N LEU A 25 11.74 9.46 -0.14
CA LEU A 25 12.83 10.42 -0.38
C LEU A 25 13.29 11.11 0.92
N GLY A 26 12.43 11.17 1.94
CA GLY A 26 12.75 11.74 3.26
C GLY A 26 13.43 10.76 4.23
N ASP A 27 13.17 9.46 4.11
CA ASP A 27 13.64 8.43 5.08
C ASP A 27 14.96 7.74 4.69
N GLY A 28 15.45 7.88 3.45
CA GLY A 28 16.54 7.04 2.99
C GLY A 28 17.39 7.66 1.89
N LEU A 29 18.58 8.11 2.29
CA LEU A 29 19.70 8.52 1.45
C LEU A 29 19.47 9.87 0.77
N GLY A 30 20.46 10.76 0.84
CA GLY A 30 20.47 12.07 0.17
C GLY A 30 20.50 12.00 -1.35
N ILE A 31 19.68 11.12 -1.94
CA ILE A 31 19.30 11.14 -3.33
C ILE A 31 18.29 12.29 -3.46
N SER A 32 18.82 13.48 -3.76
CA SER A 32 18.01 14.47 -4.46
C SER A 32 17.37 13.77 -5.65
N PRO A 33 16.08 14.03 -5.94
CA PRO A 33 15.48 13.52 -7.18
C PRO A 33 16.43 13.89 -8.31
N ASP A 34 16.97 12.90 -9.02
CA ASP A 34 17.69 13.14 -10.28
C ASP A 34 16.76 14.05 -11.11
N ASP A 35 17.32 15.17 -11.56
CA ASP A 35 16.67 16.43 -11.98
C ASP A 35 15.50 16.33 -12.99
N GLY A 36 14.40 15.65 -12.66
CA GLY A 36 13.24 15.55 -13.54
C GLY A 36 12.04 14.75 -13.02
N ASP A 37 12.21 13.82 -12.09
CA ASP A 37 11.09 12.98 -11.64
C ASP A 37 10.34 13.57 -10.45
N SER A 38 9.02 13.66 -10.56
CA SER A 38 8.17 14.12 -9.46
C SER A 38 8.14 13.08 -8.33
N ALA A 39 7.83 13.50 -7.10
CA ALA A 39 7.61 12.57 -5.99
C ALA A 39 6.53 11.52 -6.33
N SER A 40 5.53 11.90 -7.15
CA SER A 40 4.51 10.99 -7.66
C SER A 40 5.11 9.88 -8.52
N ASP A 41 5.98 10.22 -9.48
CA ASP A 41 6.64 9.25 -10.37
C ASP A 41 7.57 8.31 -9.60
N TYR A 42 8.28 8.84 -8.60
CA TYR A 42 9.09 8.03 -7.70
C TYR A 42 8.23 7.04 -6.89
N GLY A 43 7.17 7.51 -6.24
CA GLY A 43 6.27 6.68 -5.45
C GLY A 43 5.59 5.59 -6.28
N ARG A 44 5.15 5.94 -7.50
CA ARG A 44 4.54 5.00 -8.45
C ARG A 44 5.51 3.91 -8.88
N ARG A 45 6.74 4.25 -9.26
CA ARG A 45 7.77 3.27 -9.63
C ARG A 45 8.16 2.38 -8.47
N TRP A 46 8.39 2.97 -7.29
CA TRP A 46 8.72 2.19 -6.10
C TRP A 46 7.60 1.19 -5.76
N PHE A 47 6.33 1.63 -5.82
CA PHE A 47 5.20 0.73 -5.57
C PHE A 47 5.14 -0.41 -6.59
N ALA A 48 5.35 -0.11 -7.88
CA ALA A 48 5.40 -1.11 -8.94
C ALA A 48 6.53 -2.13 -8.73
N ASP A 49 7.74 -1.67 -8.39
CA ASP A 49 8.90 -2.52 -8.13
C ASP A 49 8.70 -3.42 -6.91
N ARG A 50 7.93 -2.96 -5.91
CA ARG A 50 7.61 -3.72 -4.70
C ARG A 50 6.33 -4.54 -4.79
N TYR A 51 5.56 -4.40 -5.86
CA TYR A 51 4.22 -4.96 -5.99
C TYR A 51 4.18 -6.47 -5.70
N HIS A 52 5.06 -7.25 -6.32
CA HIS A 52 5.11 -8.70 -6.10
C HIS A 52 5.49 -9.09 -4.66
N ARG A 53 6.40 -8.35 -4.03
CA ARG A 53 6.76 -8.57 -2.63
C ARG A 53 5.57 -8.26 -1.70
N LEU A 54 4.87 -7.14 -1.96
CA LEU A 54 3.67 -6.77 -1.21
C LEU A 54 2.56 -7.81 -1.37
N GLN A 55 2.38 -8.36 -2.58
CA GLN A 55 1.46 -9.47 -2.81
C GLN A 55 1.80 -10.69 -1.94
N GLN A 56 3.06 -11.10 -1.88
CA GLN A 56 3.48 -12.21 -1.03
C GLN A 56 3.24 -11.92 0.46
N THR A 57 3.54 -10.70 0.90
CA THR A 57 3.33 -10.29 2.30
C THR A 57 1.86 -10.32 2.68
N VAL A 58 0.97 -9.77 1.85
CA VAL A 58 -0.45 -9.61 2.18
C VAL A 58 -1.23 -10.89 1.86
N CYS A 59 -1.14 -11.40 0.63
CA CYS A 59 -2.04 -12.46 0.14
C CYS A 59 -1.76 -13.85 0.73
N LEU A 60 -0.56 -14.07 1.28
CA LEU A 60 -0.25 -15.33 1.96
C LEU A 60 -0.77 -15.38 3.41
N GLN A 61 -1.21 -14.25 3.97
CA GLN A 61 -1.77 -14.21 5.32
C GLN A 61 -3.16 -14.86 5.35
N PRO A 62 -3.44 -15.78 6.30
CA PRO A 62 -4.77 -16.37 6.46
C PRO A 62 -5.86 -15.31 6.66
N ARG A 63 -5.54 -14.21 7.34
CA ARG A 63 -6.44 -13.07 7.56
C ARG A 63 -6.82 -12.36 6.26
N ALA A 64 -5.89 -12.19 5.32
CA ALA A 64 -6.21 -11.60 4.01
C ALA A 64 -7.17 -12.49 3.23
N ARG A 65 -7.07 -13.82 3.34
CA ARG A 65 -7.99 -14.75 2.67
C ARG A 65 -9.43 -14.62 3.16
N ALA A 66 -9.63 -14.28 4.43
CA ALA A 66 -10.97 -14.03 4.97
C ALA A 66 -11.62 -12.75 4.40
N LEU A 67 -10.82 -11.84 3.85
CA LEU A 67 -11.28 -10.61 3.20
C LEU A 67 -11.56 -10.83 1.69
N LEU A 68 -10.96 -11.86 1.08
CA LEU A 68 -11.20 -12.21 -0.33
C LEU A 68 -12.65 -12.69 -0.52
N GLY A 69 -13.35 -12.12 -1.50
CA GLY A 69 -14.74 -12.45 -1.81
C GLY A 69 -15.79 -11.61 -1.06
N THR A 70 -15.36 -10.63 -0.27
CA THR A 70 -16.24 -9.58 0.26
C THR A 70 -16.52 -8.53 -0.84
N THR A 71 -17.25 -8.94 -1.89
CA THR A 71 -17.68 -8.04 -2.96
C THR A 71 -18.67 -7.02 -2.41
N GLY A 72 -18.15 -5.89 -1.92
CA GLY A 72 -18.92 -4.82 -1.26
C GLY A 72 -18.29 -4.25 0.00
N SER A 73 -17.10 -4.73 0.41
CA SER A 73 -16.36 -4.16 1.55
C SER A 73 -16.06 -2.67 1.33
N ASP A 74 -16.20 -1.89 2.40
CA ASP A 74 -15.76 -0.50 2.43
C ASP A 74 -14.23 -0.48 2.23
N ARG A 75 -13.75 0.27 1.23
CA ARG A 75 -12.32 0.38 0.91
C ARG A 75 -11.49 0.84 2.12
N ILE A 76 -12.09 1.60 3.04
CA ILE A 76 -11.46 2.01 4.29
C ILE A 76 -11.26 0.81 5.22
N VAL A 77 -12.26 -0.08 5.31
CA VAL A 77 -12.18 -1.32 6.11
C VAL A 77 -11.13 -2.26 5.51
N ASP A 78 -11.10 -2.42 4.19
CA ASP A 78 -10.07 -3.21 3.51
C ASP A 78 -8.67 -2.64 3.76
N ALA A 79 -8.50 -1.31 3.61
CA ALA A 79 -7.23 -0.66 3.86
C ALA A 79 -6.81 -0.77 5.34
N ALA A 80 -7.72 -0.63 6.30
CA ALA A 80 -7.41 -0.84 7.71
C ALA A 80 -6.97 -2.28 7.98
N ALA A 81 -7.64 -3.26 7.38
CA ALA A 81 -7.26 -4.66 7.54
C ALA A 81 -5.91 -4.98 6.88
N ILE A 82 -5.62 -4.42 5.70
CA ILE A 82 -4.32 -4.59 5.02
C ILE A 82 -3.20 -3.93 5.83
N PHE A 83 -3.44 -2.75 6.40
CA PHE A 83 -2.47 -2.04 7.23
C PHE A 83 -1.94 -2.93 8.37
N GLU A 84 -2.83 -3.64 9.06
CA GLU A 84 -2.47 -4.57 10.15
C GLU A 84 -1.66 -5.80 9.69
N LEU A 85 -1.60 -6.06 8.38
CA LEU A 85 -0.84 -7.17 7.79
C LEU A 85 0.53 -6.74 7.28
N LEU A 86 0.78 -5.44 7.16
CA LEU A 86 2.05 -4.93 6.68
C LEU A 86 3.06 -4.86 7.84
N PRO A 87 4.21 -5.58 7.76
CA PRO A 87 5.27 -5.44 8.75
C PRO A 87 5.80 -3.99 8.81
N GLU A 88 5.73 -3.26 7.69
CA GLU A 88 6.08 -1.84 7.63
C GLU A 88 5.24 -0.98 8.57
N ALA A 89 4.04 -1.41 9.00
CA ALA A 89 3.20 -0.65 9.94
C ALA A 89 3.86 -0.47 11.31
N ALA A 90 4.73 -1.42 11.70
CA ALA A 90 5.48 -1.34 12.96
C ALA A 90 6.70 -0.40 12.86
N GLU A 91 7.27 -0.23 11.66
CA GLU A 91 8.47 0.59 11.42
C GLU A 91 8.12 2.02 11.02
N ASP A 92 7.10 2.17 10.17
CA ASP A 92 6.64 3.43 9.61
C ASP A 92 5.12 3.34 9.31
N PRO A 93 4.28 3.76 10.27
CA PRO A 93 2.83 3.64 10.14
C PRO A 93 2.25 4.54 9.04
N MET A 94 2.96 5.59 8.61
CA MET A 94 2.45 6.46 7.54
C MET A 94 2.65 5.81 6.17
N LYS A 95 3.86 5.29 5.91
CA LYS A 95 4.12 4.51 4.69
C LYS A 95 3.22 3.29 4.60
N ALA A 96 3.05 2.54 5.68
CA ALA A 96 2.16 1.38 5.68
C ALA A 96 0.69 1.75 5.40
N ALA A 97 0.22 2.88 5.91
CA ALA A 97 -1.13 3.37 5.63
C ALA A 97 -1.30 3.72 4.14
N LEU A 98 -0.32 4.41 3.54
CA LEU A 98 -0.31 4.71 2.10
C LEU A 98 -0.35 3.44 1.25
N LEU A 99 0.49 2.45 1.58
CA LEU A 99 0.51 1.16 0.88
C LEU A 99 -0.81 0.43 1.02
N ALA A 100 -1.40 0.42 2.21
CA ALA A 100 -2.66 -0.25 2.46
C ALA A 100 -3.82 0.38 1.65
N VAL A 101 -3.88 1.71 1.55
CA VAL A 101 -4.88 2.40 0.72
C VAL A 101 -4.66 2.12 -0.76
N LEU A 102 -3.41 2.15 -1.24
CA LEU A 102 -3.09 1.84 -2.64
C LEU A 102 -3.52 0.41 -3.00
N ILE A 103 -3.22 -0.57 -2.14
CA ILE A 103 -3.63 -1.98 -2.34
C ILE A 103 -5.16 -2.12 -2.31
N ALA A 104 -5.83 -1.48 -1.34
CA ALA A 104 -7.29 -1.52 -1.24
C ALA A 104 -7.98 -0.93 -2.48
N ARG A 105 -7.37 0.06 -3.14
CA ARG A 105 -7.89 0.64 -4.39
C ARG A 105 -7.79 -0.27 -5.60
N VAL A 106 -6.69 -1.02 -5.70
CA VAL A 106 -6.57 -2.12 -6.68
C VAL A 106 -7.67 -3.17 -6.44
N GLY A 107 -8.05 -3.33 -5.17
CA GLY A 107 -9.02 -4.32 -4.71
C GLY A 107 -8.32 -5.64 -4.41
N LEU A 108 -8.55 -6.19 -3.21
CA LEU A 108 -7.78 -7.32 -2.72
C LEU A 108 -7.89 -8.58 -3.61
N GLY A 109 -9.05 -8.80 -4.24
CA GLY A 109 -9.24 -9.89 -5.20
C GLY A 109 -8.33 -9.76 -6.43
N THR A 110 -8.29 -8.57 -7.04
CA THR A 110 -7.40 -8.26 -8.17
C THR A 110 -5.95 -8.30 -7.73
N PHE A 111 -5.64 -7.73 -6.56
CA PHE A 111 -4.30 -7.68 -6.02
C PHE A 111 -3.76 -9.09 -5.74
N CYS A 112 -4.58 -10.03 -5.26
CA CYS A 112 -4.14 -11.38 -4.95
C CYS A 112 -4.33 -12.42 -6.06
N SER A 113 -4.88 -12.05 -7.22
CA SER A 113 -5.28 -13.01 -8.27
C SER A 113 -4.12 -13.86 -8.82
N ASN A 114 -2.90 -13.33 -8.79
CA ASN A 114 -1.72 -13.95 -9.38
C ASN A 114 -0.86 -14.70 -8.36
N VAL A 115 -1.23 -14.70 -7.08
CA VAL A 115 -0.49 -15.39 -6.03
C VAL A 115 -0.92 -16.85 -6.00
N LYS A 116 -0.02 -17.76 -6.41
CA LYS A 116 -0.20 -19.19 -6.19
C LYS A 116 -0.10 -19.48 -4.69
N VAL A 117 -1.25 -19.71 -4.07
CA VAL A 117 -1.30 -20.24 -2.72
C VAL A 117 -0.79 -21.68 -2.75
N PRO A 118 0.28 -22.04 -2.01
CA PRO A 118 0.61 -23.45 -1.82
C PRO A 118 -0.56 -24.09 -1.06
N GLY A 119 -1.13 -25.14 -1.68
CA GLY A 119 -2.24 -25.92 -1.12
C GLY A 119 -1.82 -26.75 0.08
#